data_AF-A0A8J8CKB2-F1
#
_entry.id   AF-A0A8J8CKB2-F1
#
_cell.length_a   1.000
_cell.length_b   1.000
_cell.length_c   1.000
_cell.angle_alpha   90.00
_cell.angle_beta   90.00
_cell.angle_gamma   90.00
#
_symmetry.space_group_name_H-M   'P 1'
#
loop_
_entity.id
_entity.type
_entity.pdbx_description
1 polymer ?
#
loop_
_entity_poly.entity_id
_entity_poly.type
_entity_poly.pdbx_seq_one_letter_code
_entity_poly.pdbx_strand_id
1 'polypeptide(L)'
;MAATYILAGLKFETAVIAQIIRRDVMQESVTYQAILREGVEQGLERGREAERQEIALNLLREGMTIDLISRTTGLPLQAIQHRQQQIS
;
A
#
# COMPACT_ATOMS: atom_id res chain seq x y z
N MET A 1 9.31 -22.54 -15.55
CA MET A 1 9.71 -22.18 -14.18
C MET A 1 8.67 -21.34 -13.45
N ALA A 2 8.08 -20.29 -14.07
CA ALA A 2 7.06 -19.46 -13.40
C ALA A 2 5.83 -20.23 -12.89
N ALA A 3 5.24 -21.12 -13.70
CA ALA A 3 4.12 -21.97 -13.27
C ALA A 3 4.47 -22.89 -12.09
N THR A 4 5.71 -23.39 -12.03
CA THR A 4 6.20 -24.22 -10.92
C THR A 4 6.25 -23.44 -9.61
N TYR A 5 6.70 -22.19 -9.62
CA TYR A 5 6.72 -21.34 -8.42
C TYR A 5 5.31 -21.02 -7.92
N ILE A 6 4.39 -20.66 -8.83
CA ILE A 6 3.00 -20.35 -8.48
C ILE A 6 2.33 -21.58 -7.86
N LEU A 7 2.45 -22.75 -8.49
CA LEU A 7 1.87 -24.00 -7.98
C LEU A 7 2.53 -24.44 -6.66
N ALA A 8 3.84 -24.25 -6.51
CA ALA A 8 4.53 -24.53 -5.27
C ALA A 8 4.06 -23.60 -4.14
N GLY A 9 3.87 -22.31 -4.43
CA GLY A 9 3.32 -21.31 -3.50
C GLY A 9 1.92 -21.61 -3.00
N LEU A 10 1.12 -22.37 -3.76
CA LEU A 10 -0.21 -22.82 -3.35
C LEU A 10 -0.20 -24.08 -2.49
N LYS A 11 0.85 -24.91 -2.56
CA LYS A 11 0.90 -26.23 -1.94
C LYS A 11 1.89 -26.34 -0.77
N PHE A 12 2.93 -25.51 -0.76
CA PHE A 12 4.05 -25.64 0.18
C PHE A 12 4.35 -24.32 0.89
N GLU A 13 4.97 -24.41 2.06
CA GLU A 13 5.42 -23.26 2.83
C GLU A 13 6.59 -22.53 2.15
N THR A 14 6.68 -21.22 2.35
CA THR A 14 7.72 -20.36 1.77
C THR A 14 9.14 -20.85 2.06
N ALA A 15 9.37 -21.40 3.25
CA ALA A 15 10.68 -21.93 3.65
C ALA A 15 11.13 -23.12 2.77
N VAL A 16 10.20 -24.00 2.37
CA VAL A 16 10.48 -25.16 1.50
C VAL A 16 10.76 -24.68 0.07
N ILE A 17 9.95 -23.72 -0.41
CA ILE A 17 10.10 -23.17 -1.76
C ILE A 17 11.46 -22.47 -1.91
N ALA A 18 11.90 -21.73 -0.90
CA ALA A 18 13.17 -21.00 -0.91
C ALA A 18 14.42 -21.89 -0.98
N GLN A 19 14.32 -23.15 -0.56
CA GLN A 19 15.41 -24.14 -0.70
C GLN A 19 15.58 -24.62 -2.14
N ILE A 20 14.51 -24.59 -2.93
CA ILE A 20 14.48 -25.14 -4.30
C ILE A 20 14.61 -24.02 -5.33
N ILE A 21 13.99 -22.88 -5.08
CA ILE A 21 13.91 -21.75 -6.01
C ILE A 21 14.69 -20.58 -5.42
N ARG A 22 15.90 -20.36 -5.95
CA ARG A 22 16.79 -19.29 -5.49
C ARG A 22 16.30 -17.92 -5.99
N ARG A 23 16.33 -16.93 -5.09
CA ARG A 23 15.78 -15.58 -5.33
C ARG A 23 16.50 -14.84 -6.45
N ASP A 24 17.82 -14.95 -6.52
CA ASP A 24 18.68 -14.35 -7.54
C ASP A 24 18.22 -14.75 -8.96
N VAL A 25 17.94 -16.03 -9.18
CA VAL A 25 17.43 -16.54 -10.47
C VAL A 25 16.02 -16.00 -10.76
N MET A 26 15.17 -15.86 -9.74
CA MET A 26 13.83 -15.32 -9.91
C MET A 26 13.80 -13.82 -10.21
N GLN A 27 14.76 -13.04 -9.70
CA GLN A 27 14.80 -11.60 -9.93
C GLN A 27 14.97 -11.24 -11.41
N GLU A 28 15.56 -12.13 -12.20
CA GLU A 28 15.67 -12.02 -13.67
C GLU A 28 14.36 -12.35 -14.40
N SER A 29 13.37 -12.92 -13.73
CA SER A 29 12.10 -13.30 -14.36
C SER A 29 11.23 -12.07 -14.64
N VAL A 30 10.79 -11.93 -15.90
CA VAL A 30 9.82 -10.90 -16.32
C VAL A 30 8.52 -10.94 -15.50
N THR A 31 8.06 -12.15 -15.12
CA THR A 31 6.85 -12.31 -14.30
C THR A 31 7.07 -11.81 -12.88
N TYR A 32 8.22 -12.14 -12.27
CA TYR A 32 8.57 -11.65 -10.94
C TYR A 32 8.70 -10.12 -10.92
N GLN A 33 9.35 -9.55 -11.92
CA GLN A 33 9.49 -8.09 -12.05
C GLN A 33 8.15 -7.39 -12.25
N ALA A 34 7.22 -7.99 -13.00
CA ALA A 34 5.86 -7.46 -13.16
C ALA A 34 5.09 -7.43 -11.83
N ILE A 35 5.08 -8.54 -11.08
CA ILE A 35 4.44 -8.63 -9.76
C ILE A 35 5.07 -7.64 -8.78
N LEU A 36 6.40 -7.54 -8.77
CA LEU A 36 7.10 -6.60 -7.90
C LEU A 36 6.73 -5.15 -8.23
N ARG A 37 6.66 -4.79 -9.51
CA ARG A 37 6.28 -3.45 -9.95
C ARG A 37 4.85 -3.10 -9.51
N GLU A 38 3.91 -4.02 -9.74
CA GLU A 38 2.52 -3.85 -9.30
C GLU A 38 2.44 -3.68 -7.77
N GLY A 39 3.17 -4.51 -7.01
CA GLY A 39 3.23 -4.40 -5.56
C GLY A 39 3.80 -3.06 -5.07
N VAL A 40 4.83 -2.54 -5.73
CA VAL A 40 5.41 -1.21 -5.43
C VAL A 40 4.42 -0.10 -5.75
N GLU A 41 3.74 -0.16 -6.90
CA GLU A 41 2.74 0.84 -7.29
C GLU A 41 1.57 0.88 -6.30
N GLN A 42 1.01 -0.28 -5.95
CA GLN A 42 -0.03 -0.38 -4.92
C GLN A 42 0.46 0.11 -3.56
N GLY A 43 1.70 -0.22 -3.18
CA GLY A 43 2.28 0.23 -1.91
C GLY A 43 2.44 1.75 -1.85
N LEU A 44 2.85 2.37 -2.96
CA LEU A 44 3.03 3.81 -3.07
C LEU A 44 1.69 4.56 -3.08
N GLU A 45 0.67 4.02 -3.74
CA GLU A 45 -0.69 4.56 -3.69
C GLU A 45 -1.27 4.52 -2.27
N ARG A 46 -1.19 3.35 -1.60
CA ARG A 46 -1.60 3.21 -0.19
C ARG A 46 -0.82 4.14 0.73
N GLY A 47 0.47 4.32 0.50
CA GLY A 47 1.32 5.24 1.25
C GLY A 47 0.86 6.70 1.12
N ARG A 48 0.62 7.16 -0.12
CA ARG A 48 0.09 8.51 -0.38
C ARG A 48 -1.29 8.72 0.22
N GLU A 49 -2.14 7.71 0.22
CA GLU A 49 -3.43 7.77 0.91
C GLU A 49 -3.26 7.90 2.42
N ALA A 50 -2.44 7.05 3.04
CA ALA A 50 -2.18 7.09 4.47
C ALA A 50 -1.59 8.44 4.90
N GLU A 51 -0.61 8.96 4.16
CA GLU A 51 0.00 10.26 4.42
C GLU A 51 -1.02 11.41 4.33
N ARG A 52 -1.86 11.44 3.28
CA ARG A 52 -2.95 12.43 3.16
C ARG A 52 -3.88 12.40 4.37
N GLN A 53 -4.18 11.20 4.87
CA GLN A 53 -5.05 11.03 6.04
C GLN A 53 -4.38 11.53 7.32
N GLU A 54 -3.09 11.23 7.51
CA GLU A 54 -2.32 11.69 8.67
C GLU A 54 -2.18 13.21 8.68
N ILE A 55 -1.89 13.82 7.53
CA ILE A 55 -1.84 15.28 7.38
C ILE A 55 -3.19 15.89 7.74
N ALA A 56 -4.31 15.35 7.23
CA ALA A 56 -5.63 15.86 7.57
C ALA A 56 -5.95 15.76 9.06
N LEU A 57 -5.54 14.68 9.73
CA LEU A 57 -5.69 14.48 11.17
C LEU A 57 -4.88 15.50 11.97
N ASN A 58 -3.64 15.77 11.57
CA ASN A 58 -2.79 16.77 12.23
C ASN A 58 -3.38 18.18 12.06
N LEU A 59 -3.85 18.53 10.86
CA LEU A 59 -4.50 19.82 10.61
C LEU A 59 -5.82 19.97 11.39
N LEU A 60 -6.61 18.90 11.54
CA LEU A 60 -7.81 18.91 12.38
C LEU A 60 -7.45 19.19 13.85
N ARG A 61 -6.38 18.59 14.36
CA ARG A 61 -5.88 18.81 15.73
C ARG A 61 -5.38 20.24 15.94
N GLU A 62 -4.82 20.85 14.90
CA GLU A 62 -4.42 22.27 14.91
C GLU A 62 -5.61 23.23 14.78
N GLY A 63 -6.84 22.72 14.66
CA GLY A 63 -8.06 23.54 14.59
C GLY A 63 -8.32 24.16 13.22
N MET A 64 -7.67 23.65 12.17
CA MET A 64 -7.86 24.14 10.80
C MET A 64 -9.27 23.83 10.27
N THR A 65 -9.78 24.68 9.38
CA THR A 65 -11.12 24.49 8.80
C THR A 65 -11.16 23.29 7.87
N ILE A 66 -12.25 22.52 7.90
CA ILE A 66 -12.44 21.32 7.06
C ILE A 66 -12.28 21.65 5.56
N ASP A 67 -12.74 22.83 5.15
CA ASP A 67 -12.63 23.32 3.77
C ASP A 67 -11.18 23.54 3.33
N LEU A 68 -10.34 24.12 4.19
CA LEU A 68 -8.91 24.26 3.93
C LEU A 68 -8.20 22.90 3.88
N ILE A 69 -8.54 22.00 4.80
CA ILE A 69 -7.96 20.65 4.85
C ILE A 69 -8.29 19.88 3.56
N SER A 70 -9.53 19.98 3.07
CA SER A 70 -9.96 19.33 1.84
C SER A 70 -9.19 19.83 0.61
N ARG A 71 -9.00 21.15 0.49
CA ARG A 71 -8.18 21.72 -0.60
C ARG A 71 -6.71 21.32 -0.53
N THR A 72 -6.12 21.29 0.66
CA THR A 72 -4.68 21.00 0.81
C THR A 72 -4.37 19.51 0.66
N THR A 73 -5.21 18.63 1.22
CA THR A 73 -4.98 17.18 1.21
C THR A 73 -5.64 16.47 0.02
N GLY A 74 -6.56 17.13 -0.68
CA GLY A 74 -7.36 16.52 -1.74
C GLY A 74 -8.36 15.47 -1.24
N LEU A 75 -8.60 15.39 0.08
CA LEU A 75 -9.60 14.49 0.66
C LEU A 75 -10.99 15.11 0.57
N PRO A 76 -12.04 14.32 0.32
CA PRO A 76 -13.41 14.83 0.29
C PRO A 76 -13.86 15.28 1.68
N LEU A 77 -14.65 16.35 1.74
CA LEU A 77 -15.15 16.95 2.98
C LEU A 77 -15.80 15.93 3.92
N GLN A 78 -16.59 15.00 3.38
CA GLN A 78 -17.26 13.93 4.13
C GLN A 78 -16.26 13.03 4.88
N ALA A 79 -15.14 12.69 4.25
CA ALA A 79 -14.13 11.84 4.86
C ALA A 79 -13.37 12.57 5.99
N ILE A 80 -13.27 13.90 5.93
CA ILE A 80 -12.67 14.70 6.99
C ILE A 80 -13.66 14.87 8.16
N GLN A 81 -14.94 15.10 7.87
CA GLN A 81 -16.00 15.22 8.88
C GLN A 81 -16.14 13.96 9.73
N HIS A 82 -16.16 12.78 9.10
CA HIS A 82 -16.21 11.51 9.83
C HIS A 82 -15.01 11.33 10.77
N ARG A 83 -13.81 11.81 10.37
CA ARG A 83 -12.62 11.77 11.23
C ARG A 83 -12.71 12.74 12.40
N GLN A 84 -13.25 13.94 12.19
CA GLN A 84 -13.44 14.90 13.28
C GLN A 84 -14.34 14.34 14.40
N GLN A 85 -15.38 13.60 14.03
CA GLN A 85 -16.28 12.92 14.97
C GLN A 85 -15.60 11.78 15.76
N GLN A 86 -14.51 11.21 15.24
CA GLN A 86 -13.74 10.17 15.93
C GLN A 86 -12.68 10.74 16.89
N ILE A 87 -12.29 12.01 16.71
CA ILE A 87 -11.29 12.71 17.54
C ILE A 87 -11.96 13.50 18.67
N SER A 88 -13.23 13.90 18.49
CA SER A 88 -14.05 14.62 19.48
C SER A 88 -14.58 13.66 20.56
#